data_AF-A0A397UAU9-F1
#
_entry.id   AF-A0A397UAU9-F1
#
_cell.length_a   1.000
_cell.length_b   1.000
_cell.length_c   1.000
_cell.angle_alpha   90.00
_cell.angle_beta   90.00
_cell.angle_gamma   90.00
#
_symmetry.space_group_name_H-M   'P 1'
#
loop_
_entity.id
_entity.type
_entity.pdbx_description
1 polymer ?
#
loop_
_entity_poly.entity_id
_entity_poly.type
_entity_poly.pdbx_seq_one_letter_code
_entity_poly.pdbx_strand_id
1 'polypeptide(L)'
;WRKIAIEFPGKSPAQCRDKWKGTWDEIEDQILKDIVKKYGNDWETVAEHIEGRTPNMCRDRWQIINPDKIKYKRYSEMERQLLKHVIVNECPLWRRKRINWKYISEEYFPNRSNIELLN
;
A
#
# COMPACT_ATOMS: atom_id res chain seq x y z
N TRP A 1 4.23 0.15 -28.76
CA TRP A 1 2.88 -0.38 -28.48
C TRP A 1 2.19 -0.99 -29.69
N ARG A 2 1.96 -0.28 -30.81
CA ARG A 2 1.38 -0.91 -32.02
C ARG A 2 2.21 -2.10 -32.54
N LYS A 3 3.54 -1.95 -32.63
CA LYS A 3 4.46 -3.04 -33.02
C LYS A 3 4.48 -4.19 -32.00
N ILE A 4 4.57 -3.85 -30.71
CA ILE A 4 4.58 -4.84 -29.61
C ILE A 4 3.28 -5.67 -29.60
N ALA A 5 2.12 -5.05 -29.81
CA ALA A 5 0.83 -5.76 -29.81
C ALA A 5 0.69 -6.80 -30.94
N ILE A 6 1.51 -6.73 -31.99
CA ILE A 6 1.54 -7.75 -33.06
C ILE A 6 2.06 -9.09 -32.50
N GLU A 7 2.98 -9.02 -31.54
CA GLU A 7 3.57 -10.20 -30.88
C GLU A 7 2.62 -10.83 -29.84
N PHE A 8 1.49 -10.17 -29.52
CA PHE A 8 0.52 -10.64 -28.51
C PHE A 8 -0.90 -10.68 -29.10
N PRO A 9 -1.28 -11.78 -29.79
CA PRO A 9 -2.60 -11.94 -30.38
C PRO A 9 -3.73 -11.70 -29.36
N GLY A 10 -4.72 -10.89 -29.73
CA GLY A 10 -5.84 -10.56 -28.85
C GLY A 10 -5.59 -9.45 -27.82
N LYS A 11 -4.38 -8.84 -27.79
CA LYS A 11 -4.10 -7.66 -26.97
C LYS A 11 -4.01 -6.41 -27.82
N SER A 12 -4.74 -5.37 -27.43
CA SER A 12 -4.66 -4.07 -28.09
C SER A 12 -3.38 -3.31 -27.68
N PRO A 13 -2.91 -2.36 -28.51
CA PRO A 13 -1.79 -1.50 -28.15
C PRO A 13 -1.99 -0.72 -26.84
N ALA A 14 -3.24 -0.38 -26.52
CA ALA A 14 -3.58 0.27 -25.26
C ALA A 14 -3.40 -0.70 -24.09
N GLN A 15 -3.87 -1.95 -24.20
CA GLN A 15 -3.68 -2.97 -23.17
C GLN A 15 -2.20 -3.25 -22.90
N CYS A 16 -1.37 -3.38 -23.94
CA CYS A 16 0.08 -3.55 -23.77
C CYS A 16 0.71 -2.36 -23.04
N ARG A 17 0.30 -1.13 -23.39
CA ARG A 17 0.80 0.10 -22.75
C ARG A 17 0.35 0.19 -21.30
N ASP A 18 -0.91 -0.10 -21.01
CA ASP A 18 -1.50 0.08 -19.67
C ASP A 18 -0.92 -0.96 -18.70
N LYS A 19 -0.62 -2.16 -19.21
CA LYS A 19 0.16 -3.17 -18.49
C LYS A 19 1.58 -2.70 -18.20
N TRP A 20 2.28 -2.13 -19.18
CA TRP A 20 3.61 -1.53 -18.98
C TRP A 20 3.62 -0.31 -18.04
N LYS A 21 2.52 0.47 -18.01
CA LYS A 21 2.33 1.59 -17.08
C LYS A 21 2.00 1.15 -15.66
N GLY A 22 1.88 -0.15 -15.39
CA GLY A 22 1.61 -0.65 -14.03
C GLY A 22 0.14 -0.61 -13.62
N THR A 23 -0.80 -0.61 -14.57
CA THR A 23 -2.24 -0.71 -14.25
C THR A 23 -2.57 -2.15 -13.91
N TRP A 24 -2.91 -2.47 -12.65
CA TRP A 24 -3.25 -3.82 -12.19
C TRP A 24 -4.76 -4.04 -12.22
N ASP A 25 -5.19 -5.21 -12.70
CA ASP A 25 -6.58 -5.65 -12.59
C ASP A 25 -6.82 -6.57 -11.37
N GLU A 26 -8.09 -6.83 -11.06
CA GLU A 26 -8.47 -7.64 -9.89
C GLU A 26 -8.02 -9.10 -10.01
N ILE A 27 -7.90 -9.63 -11.23
CA ILE A 27 -7.45 -11.00 -11.48
C ILE A 27 -5.94 -11.09 -11.20
N GLU A 28 -5.16 -10.13 -11.70
CA GLU A 28 -3.74 -10.02 -11.42
C GLU A 28 -3.46 -9.85 -9.92
N ASP A 29 -4.28 -9.06 -9.21
CA ASP A 29 -4.19 -8.93 -7.75
C ASP A 29 -4.46 -10.24 -7.03
N GLN A 30 -5.44 -11.02 -7.49
CA GLN A 30 -5.76 -12.32 -6.91
C GLN A 30 -4.61 -13.31 -7.14
N ILE A 31 -4.07 -13.37 -8.36
CA ILE A 31 -2.89 -14.18 -8.68
C ILE A 31 -1.71 -13.75 -7.80
N LEU A 32 -1.45 -12.45 -7.68
CA LEU A 32 -0.37 -11.94 -6.84
C LEU A 32 -0.51 -12.39 -5.38
N LYS A 33 -1.72 -12.32 -4.82
CA LYS A 33 -2.00 -12.81 -3.46
C LYS A 33 -1.73 -14.30 -3.31
N ASP A 34 -2.20 -15.11 -4.25
CA ASP A 34 -2.08 -16.57 -4.18
C ASP A 34 -0.62 -17.03 -4.34
N ILE A 35 0.12 -16.40 -5.25
CA ILE A 35 1.53 -16.71 -5.49
C ILE A 35 2.40 -16.22 -4.33
N VAL A 36 2.18 -15.01 -3.79
CA VAL A 36 2.90 -14.54 -2.60
C VAL A 36 2.58 -15.40 -1.37
N LYS A 37 1.36 -15.91 -1.23
CA LYS A 37 1.01 -16.86 -0.16
C LYS A 37 1.81 -18.17 -0.26
N LYS A 38 2.15 -18.59 -1.49
CA LYS A 38 2.88 -19.85 -1.74
C LYS A 38 4.41 -19.69 -1.67
N TYR A 39 4.95 -18.60 -2.22
CA TYR A 39 6.40 -18.40 -2.38
C TYR A 39 6.97 -17.27 -1.50
N GLY A 40 6.13 -16.56 -0.74
CA GLY A 40 6.55 -15.41 0.05
C GLY A 40 6.96 -14.23 -0.82
N ASN A 41 7.93 -13.45 -0.35
CA ASN A 41 8.41 -12.23 -1.02
C ASN A 41 9.52 -12.50 -2.05
N ASP A 42 9.57 -13.69 -2.64
CA ASP A 42 10.48 -14.00 -3.74
C ASP A 42 9.93 -13.41 -5.05
N TRP A 43 10.24 -12.13 -5.29
CA TRP A 43 9.64 -11.37 -6.38
C TRP A 43 10.04 -11.85 -7.78
N GLU A 44 11.21 -12.52 -7.90
CA GLU A 44 11.62 -13.15 -9.16
C GLU A 44 10.67 -14.29 -9.50
N THR A 45 10.53 -15.25 -8.58
CA THR A 45 9.57 -16.37 -8.72
C THR A 45 8.14 -15.88 -8.87
N VAL A 46 7.73 -14.83 -8.13
CA VAL A 46 6.37 -14.29 -8.22
C VAL A 46 6.08 -13.71 -9.60
N ALA A 47 7.02 -12.97 -10.20
CA ALA A 47 6.83 -12.35 -11.50
C ALA A 47 6.75 -13.36 -12.65
N GLU A 48 7.44 -14.51 -12.55
CA GLU A 48 7.32 -15.60 -13.53
C GLU A 48 5.88 -16.13 -13.66
N HIS A 49 5.07 -16.01 -12.60
CA HIS A 49 3.69 -16.46 -12.58
C HIS A 49 2.68 -15.39 -13.02
N ILE A 50 3.10 -14.15 -13.25
CA ILE A 50 2.23 -13.06 -13.68
C ILE A 50 2.77 -12.48 -14.98
N GLU A 51 2.26 -13.00 -16.09
CA GLU A 51 2.72 -12.65 -17.44
C GLU A 51 2.80 -11.13 -17.63
N GLY A 52 3.92 -10.62 -18.11
CA GLY A 52 4.10 -9.19 -18.41
C GLY A 52 4.23 -8.29 -17.18
N ARG A 53 4.42 -8.85 -15.99
CA ARG A 53 4.84 -8.11 -14.78
C ARG A 53 6.30 -8.39 -14.47
N THR A 54 6.98 -7.38 -13.96
CA THR A 54 8.36 -7.52 -13.48
C THR A 54 8.37 -7.70 -11.97
N PRO A 55 9.45 -8.27 -11.39
CA PRO A 55 9.60 -8.44 -9.94
C PRO A 55 9.33 -7.14 -9.16
N ASN A 56 9.85 -6.01 -9.66
CA ASN A 56 9.63 -4.70 -9.06
C ASN A 56 8.15 -4.30 -9.06
N MET A 57 7.43 -4.52 -10.17
CA MET A 57 5.99 -4.23 -10.24
C MET A 57 5.20 -5.07 -9.23
N CYS A 58 5.54 -6.36 -9.10
CA CYS A 58 4.87 -7.27 -8.15
C CYS A 58 5.10 -6.83 -6.71
N ARG A 59 6.34 -6.49 -6.35
CA ARG A 59 6.69 -5.95 -5.02
C ARG A 59 5.92 -4.67 -4.73
N ASP A 60 5.96 -3.70 -5.66
CA ASP A 60 5.35 -2.39 -5.46
C ASP A 60 3.82 -2.52 -5.34
N ARG A 61 3.21 -3.42 -6.13
CA ARG A 61 1.78 -3.73 -5.97
C ARG A 61 1.46 -4.40 -4.65
N TRP A 62 2.26 -5.38 -4.23
CA TRP A 62 2.08 -6.07 -2.97
C TRP A 62 2.13 -5.12 -1.78
N GLN A 63 3.00 -4.11 -1.83
CA GLN A 63 3.04 -3.06 -0.80
C GLN A 63 1.71 -2.30 -0.64
N ILE A 64 0.91 -2.21 -1.70
CA ILE A 64 -0.40 -1.53 -1.72
C ILE A 64 -1.53 -2.48 -1.29
N ILE A 65 -1.53 -3.73 -1.76
CA ILE A 65 -2.67 -4.64 -1.61
C ILE A 65 -2.55 -5.63 -0.45
N ASN A 66 -1.38 -5.72 0.21
CA ASN A 66 -1.17 -6.67 1.29
C ASN A 66 -2.06 -6.33 2.50
N PRO A 67 -3.01 -7.22 2.89
CA PRO A 67 -3.95 -6.98 3.99
C PRO A 67 -3.27 -6.77 5.35
N ASP A 68 -2.10 -7.36 5.60
CA ASP A 68 -1.35 -7.12 6.83
C ASP A 68 -0.71 -5.74 6.88
N LYS A 69 -0.47 -5.10 5.71
CA LYS A 69 -0.12 -3.68 5.63
C LYS A 69 -1.34 -2.76 5.62
N ILE A 70 -2.50 -3.21 5.15
CA ILE A 70 -3.75 -2.45 5.22
C ILE A 70 -4.23 -2.23 6.66
N LYS A 71 -3.74 -3.03 7.63
CA LYS A 71 -3.85 -2.71 9.07
C LYS A 71 -3.26 -1.33 9.40
N TYR A 72 -2.19 -0.92 8.72
CA TYR A 72 -1.75 0.48 8.67
C TYR A 72 -2.61 1.28 7.70
N LYS A 73 -3.91 1.36 7.99
CA LYS A 73 -4.88 2.19 7.26
C LYS A 73 -4.35 3.63 7.24
N ARG A 74 -4.14 4.19 6.04
CA ARG A 74 -3.85 5.63 5.83
C ARG A 74 -4.89 6.43 6.62
N TYR A 75 -4.45 7.30 7.54
CA TYR A 75 -5.36 8.17 8.30
C TYR A 75 -6.35 8.86 7.35
N SER A 76 -7.64 8.73 7.64
CA SER A 76 -8.69 9.54 7.04
C SER A 76 -8.37 11.02 7.23
N GLU A 77 -8.91 11.87 6.36
CA GLU A 77 -8.69 13.32 6.46
C GLU A 77 -9.12 13.86 7.83
N MET A 78 -10.19 13.30 8.40
CA MET A 78 -10.66 13.64 9.74
C MET A 78 -9.67 13.23 10.84
N GLU A 79 -9.11 12.01 10.77
CA GLU A 79 -8.08 11.56 11.73
C GLU A 79 -6.81 12.44 11.63
N ARG A 80 -6.41 12.87 10.43
CA ARG A 80 -5.28 13.80 10.23
C ARG A 80 -5.54 15.18 10.81
N GLN A 81 -6.75 15.70 10.62
CA GLN A 81 -7.15 16.99 11.16
C GLN A 81 -7.23 16.96 12.68
N LEU A 82 -7.77 15.88 13.25
CA LEU A 82 -7.80 15.65 14.69
C LEU A 82 -6.38 15.56 15.26
N LEU A 83 -5.48 14.81 14.63
CA LEU A 83 -4.09 14.69 15.09
C LEU A 83 -3.38 16.05 15.09
N LYS A 84 -3.53 16.84 14.02
CA LYS A 84 -3.00 18.21 13.95
C LYS A 84 -3.58 19.10 15.04
N HIS A 85 -4.89 19.02 15.28
CA HIS A 85 -5.57 19.81 16.29
C HIS A 85 -5.06 19.48 17.70
N VAL A 86 -4.95 18.20 18.04
CA VAL A 86 -4.45 17.73 19.36
C VAL A 86 -3.00 18.14 19.57
N ILE A 87 -2.12 17.95 18.58
CA ILE A 87 -0.71 18.37 18.66
C ILE A 87 -0.57 19.88 18.86
N VAL A 88 -1.47 20.70 18.30
CA VAL A 88 -1.37 22.16 18.42
C VAL A 88 -2.00 22.68 19.72
N ASN A 89 -3.16 22.14 20.13
CA ASN A 89 -3.97 22.71 21.21
C ASN A 89 -3.77 22.04 22.57
N GLU A 90 -3.40 20.76 22.62
CA GLU A 90 -3.17 20.02 23.88
C GLU A 90 -1.69 20.00 24.30
N CYS A 91 -0.78 20.32 23.36
CA CYS A 91 0.65 20.43 23.58
C CYS A 91 1.12 21.61 24.48
N PRO A 92 0.33 22.65 24.83
CA PRO A 92 0.73 23.65 25.83
C PRO A 92 0.92 23.10 27.26
N LEU A 93 0.50 21.86 27.56
CA LEU A 93 0.56 21.29 28.92
C LEU A 93 1.73 20.32 29.16
N TRP A 94 2.58 20.06 28.17
CA TRP A 94 3.54 18.96 28.25
C TRP A 94 4.87 19.45 28.83
N ARG A 95 5.11 19.14 30.11
CA ARG A 95 6.27 19.54 30.95
C ARG A 95 7.67 19.41 30.32
N ARG A 96 7.84 18.76 29.16
CA ARG A 96 9.15 18.47 28.53
C ARG A 96 9.23 18.72 27.01
N LYS A 97 8.27 19.43 26.38
CA LYS A 97 8.27 19.67 24.91
C LYS A 97 8.40 18.39 24.05
N ARG A 98 7.90 17.25 24.54
CA ARG A 98 7.93 15.98 23.79
C ARG A 98 6.52 15.47 23.60
N ILE A 99 6.24 14.97 22.40
CA ILE A 99 4.93 14.43 22.05
C ILE A 99 4.69 13.10 22.77
N ASN A 100 3.66 13.05 23.61
CA ASN A 100 3.23 11.81 24.25
C ASN A 100 2.27 11.05 23.32
N TRP A 101 2.84 10.35 22.34
CA TRP A 101 2.08 9.55 21.38
C TRP A 101 1.19 8.51 22.07
N LYS A 102 1.65 7.95 23.20
CA LYS A 102 0.88 7.01 24.04
C LYS A 102 -0.49 7.55 24.42
N TYR A 103 -0.48 8.75 24.99
CA TYR A 103 -1.68 9.46 25.42
C TYR A 103 -2.58 9.85 24.24
N ILE A 104 -2.01 10.38 23.15
CA ILE A 104 -2.80 10.75 21.96
C ILE A 104 -3.58 9.55 21.43
N SER A 105 -2.93 8.38 21.30
CA SER A 105 -3.59 7.18 20.78
C SER A 105 -4.72 6.71 21.67
N GLU A 106 -4.47 6.62 22.98
CA GLU A 106 -5.41 6.05 23.93
C GLU A 106 -6.66 6.93 24.10
N GLU A 107 -6.50 8.26 24.08
CA GLU A 107 -7.60 9.20 24.30
C GLU A 107 -8.36 9.57 23.02
N TYR A 108 -7.64 9.83 21.91
CA TYR A 108 -8.25 10.40 20.70
C TYR A 108 -8.40 9.39 19.55
N PHE A 109 -7.71 8.25 19.62
CA PHE A 109 -7.78 7.20 18.60
C PHE A 109 -7.99 5.82 19.24
N PRO A 110 -9.08 5.58 20.00
CA PRO A 110 -9.29 4.34 20.76
C PRO A 110 -9.38 3.07 19.88
N ASN A 111 -9.63 3.25 18.58
CA ASN A 111 -9.65 2.17 17.59
C ASN A 111 -8.30 1.99 16.85
N ARG A 112 -7.23 2.66 17.28
CA ARG A 112 -5.87 2.61 16.68
C ARG A 112 -4.82 2.39 17.76
N SER A 113 -3.78 1.63 17.45
CA SER A 113 -2.70 1.36 18.40
C SER A 113 -1.56 2.38 18.31
N ASN A 114 -0.82 2.56 19.40
CA ASN A 114 0.31 3.48 19.51
C ASN A 114 1.44 3.28 18.48
N ILE A 115 1.57 2.06 17.96
CA ILE A 115 2.57 1.70 16.94
C ILE A 115 2.15 2.21 15.55
N GLU A 116 0.85 2.47 15.35
CA GLU A 116 0.30 2.98 14.08
C GLU A 116 0.49 4.50 13.91
N LEU A 117 0.78 5.24 14.99
CA LEU A 117 0.97 6.70 15.02
C LEU A 117 2.40 7.19 14.75
N LEU A 118 3.37 6.28 14.67
CA LEU A 118 4.80 6.63 14.65
C LEU A 118 5.43 6.73 13.24
N ASN A 119 4.66 6.57 12.16
CA ASN A 119 5.12 6.72 10.76
C ASN A 119 4.18 7.57 9.92
#